data_AF-A0AAW5TKF6-F1
#
_entry.id   AF-A0AAW5TKF6-F1
#
_cell.length_a   1.000
_cell.length_b   1.000
_cell.length_c   1.000
_cell.angle_alpha   90.00
_cell.angle_beta   90.00
_cell.angle_gamma   90.00
#
_symmetry.space_group_name_H-M   'P 1'
#
loop_
_entity.id
_entity.type
_entity.pdbx_description
1 polymer ?
#
loop_
_entity_poly.entity_id
_entity_poly.type
_entity_poly.pdbx_seq_one_letter_code
_entity_poly.pdbx_strand_id
1 'polypeptide(L)'
;MNEFSIGQSGLGLPDEAYYREAQFAPMLDAYREFVPQLAQLAFDETATQPSPAITAASARVIDVETKLAAAHMSRTDARDMDKVNNPMSFADFVASAPQFPWATALRAIGYDPDGLGTIIVTTPQALQAAAQLWEETPL
;
A
#
# COMPACT_ATOMS: atom_id res chain seq x y z
N MET A 1 22.66 13.84 -9.44
CA MET A 1 22.44 12.41 -9.71
C MET A 1 21.08 12.11 -9.10
N ASN A 2 20.07 11.78 -9.91
CA ASN A 2 18.75 11.43 -9.38
C ASN A 2 18.82 9.95 -9.00
N GLU A 3 18.58 9.63 -7.74
CA GLU A 3 18.55 8.26 -7.23
C GLU A 3 17.11 7.76 -7.22
N PHE A 4 16.87 6.56 -7.75
CA PHE A 4 15.53 5.97 -7.72
C PHE A 4 15.23 5.49 -6.29
N SER A 5 14.05 5.86 -5.78
CA SER A 5 13.61 5.51 -4.44
C SER A 5 12.21 4.91 -4.47
N ILE A 6 12.00 3.86 -3.68
CA ILE A 6 10.72 3.16 -3.55
C ILE A 6 10.40 2.91 -2.07
N GLY A 7 9.12 2.99 -1.71
CA GLY A 7 8.67 2.82 -0.33
C GLY A 7 7.17 2.53 -0.19
N GLN A 8 6.74 2.38 1.06
CA GLN A 8 5.39 2.06 1.46
C GLN A 8 4.39 3.09 0.96
N SER A 9 3.22 2.62 0.57
CA SER A 9 2.09 3.41 0.11
C SER A 9 0.81 2.56 0.22
N GLY A 10 -0.30 3.04 -0.33
CA GLY A 10 -1.52 2.25 -0.51
C GLY A 10 -2.52 2.31 0.63
N LEU A 11 -2.41 3.28 1.55
CA LEU A 11 -3.41 3.53 2.59
C LEU A 11 -4.33 4.69 2.20
N GLY A 12 -5.62 4.56 2.51
CA GLY A 12 -6.60 5.65 2.37
C GLY A 12 -6.64 6.60 3.57
N LEU A 13 -6.20 6.16 4.75
CA LEU A 13 -6.06 6.98 5.96
C LEU A 13 -4.61 7.48 6.14
N PRO A 14 -4.38 8.51 6.99
CA PRO A 14 -3.10 9.24 7.00
C PRO A 14 -1.84 8.41 7.28
N ASP A 15 -1.91 7.41 8.14
CA ASP A 15 -0.80 6.52 8.49
C ASP A 15 -1.32 5.23 9.14
N GLU A 16 -0.39 4.34 9.54
CA GLU A 16 -0.72 3.02 10.04
C GLU A 16 -1.46 3.05 11.38
N ALA A 17 -1.25 4.10 12.18
CA ALA A 17 -1.84 4.20 13.51
C ALA A 17 -3.37 4.27 13.43
N TYR A 18 -3.91 4.88 12.36
CA TYR A 18 -5.36 4.97 12.12
C TYR A 18 -6.07 3.61 11.99
N TYR A 19 -5.33 2.56 11.61
CA TYR A 19 -5.89 1.22 11.44
C TYR A 19 -5.79 0.36 12.71
N ARG A 20 -5.05 0.79 13.75
CA ARG A 20 -4.77 -0.03 14.95
C ARG A 20 -5.00 0.66 16.30
N GLU A 21 -4.88 1.97 16.41
CA GLU A 21 -4.93 2.66 17.70
C GLU A 21 -6.36 3.09 18.06
N ALA A 22 -6.76 2.81 19.31
CA ALA A 22 -8.13 3.05 19.79
C ALA A 22 -8.56 4.52 19.66
N GLN A 23 -7.64 5.47 19.76
CA GLN A 23 -7.93 6.90 19.61
C GLN A 23 -8.41 7.28 18.20
N PHE A 24 -8.07 6.49 17.19
CA PHE A 24 -8.48 6.71 15.80
C PHE A 24 -9.66 5.83 15.36
N ALA A 25 -10.19 4.99 16.24
CA ALA A 25 -11.34 4.14 15.93
C ALA A 25 -12.54 4.91 15.32
N PRO A 26 -12.91 6.11 15.82
CA PRO A 26 -13.98 6.89 15.19
C PRO A 26 -13.70 7.28 13.73
N MET A 27 -12.43 7.52 13.37
CA MET A 27 -12.05 7.85 11.99
C MET A 27 -12.06 6.62 11.11
N LEU A 28 -11.61 5.47 11.62
CA LEU A 28 -11.67 4.21 10.89
C LEU A 28 -13.14 3.77 10.66
N ASP A 29 -14.03 4.01 11.62
CA ASP A 29 -15.45 3.72 11.49
C ASP A 29 -16.12 4.64 10.45
N ALA A 30 -15.83 5.94 10.49
CA ALA A 30 -16.29 6.87 9.45
C ALA A 30 -15.76 6.47 8.06
N TYR A 31 -14.52 5.98 7.97
CA TYR A 31 -13.95 5.49 6.73
C TYR A 31 -14.67 4.24 6.21
N ARG A 32 -15.02 3.29 7.10
CA ARG A 32 -15.82 2.11 6.76
C ARG A 32 -17.22 2.44 6.23
N GLU A 33 -17.81 3.53 6.68
CA GLU A 33 -19.08 4.04 6.15
C GLU A 33 -18.90 4.78 4.81
N PHE A 34 -17.80 5.52 4.68
CA PHE A 34 -17.55 6.37 3.50
C PHE A 34 -17.16 5.57 2.25
N VAL A 35 -16.26 4.58 2.36
CA VAL A 35 -15.76 3.82 1.19
C VAL A 35 -16.88 3.20 0.34
N PRO A 36 -17.91 2.53 0.89
CA PRO A 36 -18.99 1.99 0.06
C PRO A 36 -19.87 3.08 -0.57
N GLN A 37 -20.05 4.25 0.08
CA GLN A 37 -20.75 5.38 -0.53
C GLN A 37 -19.96 5.98 -1.70
N LEU A 38 -18.65 6.09 -1.56
CA LEU A 38 -17.77 6.54 -2.63
C LEU A 38 -17.78 5.56 -3.82
N ALA A 39 -17.68 4.27 -3.54
CA ALA A 39 -17.72 3.24 -4.57
C ALA A 39 -19.07 3.24 -5.30
N GLN A 40 -20.19 3.37 -4.56
CA GLN A 40 -21.52 3.50 -5.14
C GLN A 40 -21.59 4.66 -6.15
N LEU A 41 -21.09 5.83 -5.78
CA LEU A 41 -21.04 7.00 -6.67
C LEU A 41 -20.15 6.75 -7.90
N ALA A 42 -18.99 6.10 -7.70
CA ALA A 42 -18.05 5.81 -8.79
C ALA A 42 -18.60 4.83 -9.84
N PHE A 43 -19.51 3.93 -9.43
CA PHE A 43 -20.15 2.96 -10.31
C PHE A 43 -21.57 3.36 -10.77
N ASP A 44 -21.98 4.61 -10.51
CA ASP A 44 -23.30 5.17 -10.88
C ASP A 44 -24.47 4.30 -10.39
N GLU A 45 -24.32 3.69 -9.20
CA GLU A 45 -25.40 2.95 -8.55
C GLU A 45 -26.40 3.96 -7.97
N THR A 46 -27.53 4.17 -8.65
CA THR A 46 -28.57 5.16 -8.29
C THR A 46 -29.40 4.80 -7.05
N ALA A 47 -29.07 3.70 -6.35
CA ALA A 47 -29.75 3.28 -5.14
C ALA A 47 -29.50 4.26 -3.98
N THR A 48 -30.42 4.32 -3.02
CA THR A 48 -30.26 5.17 -1.82
C THR A 48 -29.17 4.66 -0.86
N GLN A 49 -28.78 3.39 -0.98
CA GLN A 49 -27.77 2.74 -0.14
C GLN A 49 -26.90 1.82 -1.00
N PRO A 50 -25.61 1.63 -0.64
CA PRO A 50 -24.70 0.74 -1.37
C PRO A 50 -25.26 -0.68 -1.48
N SER A 51 -25.11 -1.31 -2.65
CA SER A 51 -25.51 -2.71 -2.83
C SER A 51 -24.70 -3.65 -1.90
N PRO A 52 -25.20 -4.87 -1.61
CA PRO A 52 -24.42 -5.86 -0.87
C PRO A 52 -23.07 -6.19 -1.53
N ALA A 53 -23.01 -6.12 -2.87
CA ALA A 53 -21.79 -6.34 -3.64
C ALA A 53 -20.77 -5.21 -3.42
N ILE A 54 -21.20 -3.95 -3.51
CA ILE A 54 -20.34 -2.79 -3.20
C ILE A 54 -19.87 -2.85 -1.74
N THR A 55 -20.78 -3.10 -0.80
CA THR A 55 -20.45 -3.23 0.62
C THR A 55 -19.39 -4.31 0.87
N ALA A 56 -19.56 -5.49 0.28
CA ALA A 56 -18.59 -6.57 0.41
C ALA A 56 -17.24 -6.25 -0.25
N ALA A 57 -17.24 -5.57 -1.41
CA ALA A 57 -16.01 -5.14 -2.07
C ALA A 57 -15.27 -4.08 -1.26
N SER A 58 -15.96 -3.06 -0.75
CA SER A 58 -15.41 -2.02 0.11
C SER A 58 -14.82 -2.59 1.40
N ALA A 59 -15.48 -3.58 2.01
CA ALA A 59 -14.94 -4.28 3.17
C ALA A 59 -13.61 -5.00 2.85
N ARG A 60 -13.50 -5.63 1.68
CA ARG A 60 -12.24 -6.26 1.23
C ARG A 60 -11.12 -5.23 0.99
N VAL A 61 -11.45 -4.07 0.42
CA VAL A 61 -10.47 -2.98 0.26
C VAL A 61 -9.91 -2.55 1.61
N ILE A 62 -10.78 -2.30 2.59
CA ILE A 62 -10.36 -1.88 3.93
C ILE A 62 -9.56 -2.98 4.65
N ASP A 63 -9.90 -4.26 4.44
CA ASP A 63 -9.10 -5.38 4.97
C ASP A 63 -7.69 -5.42 4.38
N VAL A 64 -7.55 -5.23 3.06
CA VAL A 64 -6.24 -5.12 2.39
C VAL A 64 -5.46 -3.93 2.93
N GLU A 65 -6.07 -2.75 3.05
CA GLU A 65 -5.42 -1.57 3.64
C GLU A 65 -4.99 -1.82 5.09
N THR A 66 -5.81 -2.50 5.89
CA THR A 66 -5.47 -2.83 7.29
C THR A 66 -4.27 -3.78 7.36
N LYS A 67 -4.18 -4.76 6.46
CA LYS A 67 -3.01 -5.66 6.35
C LYS A 67 -1.76 -4.93 5.90
N LEU A 68 -1.87 -4.01 4.93
CA LEU A 68 -0.75 -3.13 4.53
C LEU A 68 -0.29 -2.27 5.72
N ALA A 69 -1.22 -1.62 6.40
CA ALA A 69 -0.93 -0.76 7.55
C ALA A 69 -0.20 -1.52 8.66
N ALA A 70 -0.55 -2.78 8.92
CA ALA A 70 0.13 -3.60 9.92
C ALA A 70 1.63 -3.80 9.66
N ALA A 71 2.09 -3.68 8.41
CA ALA A 71 3.49 -3.79 8.02
C ALA A 71 4.18 -2.45 7.73
N HIS A 72 3.45 -1.33 7.77
CA HIS A 72 4.01 -0.01 7.53
C HIS A 72 4.96 0.39 8.67
N MET A 73 6.09 1.00 8.29
CA MET A 73 6.94 1.72 9.22
C MET A 73 6.14 2.88 9.83
N SER A 74 6.32 3.10 11.14
CA SER A 74 5.60 4.16 11.83
C SER A 74 5.91 5.53 11.25
N ARG A 75 4.94 6.44 11.28
CA ARG A 75 5.14 7.84 10.86
C ARG A 75 6.30 8.54 11.56
N THR A 76 6.63 8.14 12.79
CA THR A 76 7.78 8.67 13.53
C THR A 76 9.09 8.13 12.97
N ASP A 77 9.18 6.82 12.74
CA ASP A 77 10.38 6.19 12.20
C ASP A 77 10.66 6.60 10.76
N ALA A 78 9.62 6.85 9.96
CA ALA A 78 9.75 7.33 8.58
C ALA A 78 10.40 8.73 8.46
N ARG A 79 10.57 9.45 9.58
CA ARG A 79 11.29 10.74 9.63
C ARG A 79 12.77 10.60 9.97
N ASP A 80 13.20 9.41 10.37
CA ASP A 80 14.59 9.10 10.66
C ASP A 80 15.32 8.74 9.36
N MET A 81 16.23 9.62 8.92
CA MET A 81 16.96 9.44 7.67
C MET A 81 17.78 8.15 7.63
N ASP A 82 18.31 7.69 8.76
CA ASP A 82 19.12 6.48 8.82
C ASP A 82 18.25 5.23 8.61
N LYS A 83 16.98 5.26 9.07
CA LYS A 83 16.04 4.15 8.90
C LYS A 83 15.51 4.02 7.47
N VAL A 84 15.38 5.14 6.77
CA VAL A 84 14.86 5.16 5.38
C VAL A 84 15.97 5.08 4.33
N ASN A 85 17.23 5.12 4.72
CA ASN A 85 18.36 5.01 3.80
C ASN A 85 18.85 3.57 3.67
N ASN A 86 18.11 2.73 2.95
CA ASN A 86 18.49 1.34 2.68
C ASN A 86 18.86 1.15 1.19
N PRO A 87 20.11 1.47 0.80
CA PRO A 87 20.57 1.24 -0.57
C PRO A 87 20.70 -0.25 -0.87
N MET A 88 20.16 -0.70 -2.00
CA MET A 88 20.32 -2.06 -2.51
C MET A 88 20.34 -2.08 -4.03
N SER A 89 20.91 -3.13 -4.63
CA SER A 89 20.76 -3.32 -6.06
C SER A 89 19.28 -3.62 -6.39
N PHE A 90 18.82 -3.21 -7.58
CA PHE A 90 17.45 -3.55 -8.00
C PHE A 90 17.21 -5.07 -8.01
N ALA A 91 18.23 -5.87 -8.36
CA ALA A 91 18.15 -7.32 -8.34
C ALA A 91 17.94 -7.89 -6.93
N ASP A 92 18.69 -7.37 -5.94
CA ASP A 92 18.54 -7.80 -4.54
C ASP A 92 17.18 -7.40 -3.97
N PHE A 93 16.67 -6.22 -4.34
CA PHE A 93 15.31 -5.79 -3.96
C PHE A 93 14.26 -6.79 -4.47
N VAL A 94 14.30 -7.12 -5.77
CA VAL A 94 13.37 -8.08 -6.38
C VAL A 94 13.46 -9.45 -5.71
N ALA A 95 14.68 -9.91 -5.41
CA ALA A 95 14.88 -11.18 -4.71
C ALA A 95 14.32 -11.17 -3.27
N SER A 96 14.28 -10.01 -2.61
CA SER A 96 13.74 -9.88 -1.26
C SER A 96 12.21 -9.91 -1.19
N ALA A 97 11.53 -9.54 -2.28
CA ALA A 97 10.07 -9.45 -2.37
C ALA A 97 9.53 -10.06 -3.68
N PRO A 98 9.80 -11.34 -3.98
CA PRO A 98 9.62 -11.91 -5.32
C PRO A 98 8.15 -12.09 -5.75
N GLN A 99 7.20 -11.98 -4.83
CA GLN A 99 5.78 -12.23 -5.06
C GLN A 99 5.10 -11.16 -5.93
N PHE A 100 5.71 -9.98 -6.06
CA PHE A 100 5.21 -8.91 -6.91
C PHE A 100 6.08 -8.74 -8.17
N PRO A 101 5.48 -8.55 -9.37
CA PRO A 101 6.23 -8.43 -10.62
C PRO A 101 6.86 -7.03 -10.79
N TRP A 102 7.81 -6.66 -9.91
CA TRP A 102 8.42 -5.32 -9.84
C TRP A 102 8.94 -4.80 -11.17
N ALA A 103 9.71 -5.60 -11.92
CA ALA A 103 10.27 -5.18 -13.20
C ALA A 103 9.17 -4.86 -14.22
N THR A 104 8.09 -5.65 -14.25
CA THR A 104 6.93 -5.41 -15.11
C THR A 104 6.19 -4.14 -14.70
N ALA A 105 5.97 -3.95 -13.39
CA ALA A 105 5.31 -2.75 -12.87
C ALA A 105 6.10 -1.47 -13.20
N LEU A 106 7.42 -1.49 -12.99
CA LEU A 106 8.29 -0.34 -13.29
C LEU A 106 8.34 -0.02 -14.78
N ARG A 107 8.41 -1.03 -15.65
CA ARG A 107 8.30 -0.82 -17.11
C ARG A 107 6.96 -0.20 -17.49
N ALA A 108 5.86 -0.65 -16.87
CA ALA A 108 4.52 -0.12 -17.16
C ALA A 108 4.39 1.38 -16.80
N ILE A 109 5.16 1.88 -15.83
CA ILE A 109 5.20 3.30 -15.47
C ILE A 109 6.38 4.06 -16.09
N GLY A 110 7.07 3.46 -17.07
CA GLY A 110 8.07 4.14 -17.91
C GLY A 110 9.51 4.12 -17.40
N TYR A 111 9.83 3.35 -16.35
CA TYR A 111 11.21 3.14 -15.92
C TYR A 111 11.86 1.98 -16.68
N ASP A 112 13.18 2.07 -16.88
CA ASP A 112 14.01 0.96 -17.36
C ASP A 112 14.65 0.25 -16.15
N PRO A 113 14.16 -0.92 -15.72
CA PRO A 113 14.68 -1.62 -14.55
C PRO A 113 16.13 -2.06 -14.71
N ASP A 114 16.55 -2.32 -15.94
CA ASP A 114 17.90 -2.78 -16.25
C ASP A 114 18.93 -1.64 -16.10
N GLY A 115 18.46 -0.39 -16.14
CA GLY A 115 19.25 0.83 -15.94
C GLY A 115 19.25 1.42 -14.53
N LEU A 116 18.51 0.84 -13.56
CA LEU A 116 18.34 1.44 -12.23
C LEU A 116 19.59 1.34 -11.33
N GLY A 117 20.42 0.31 -11.49
CA GLY A 117 21.60 0.11 -10.65
C GLY A 117 21.25 -0.02 -9.15
N THR A 118 21.82 0.87 -8.34
CA THR A 118 21.50 1.00 -6.90
C THR A 118 20.25 1.85 -6.73
N ILE A 119 19.31 1.37 -5.90
CA ILE A 119 18.10 2.07 -5.51
C ILE A 119 18.06 2.27 -4.01
N ILE A 120 17.29 3.26 -3.53
CA ILE A 120 16.94 3.39 -2.12
C ILE A 120 15.59 2.73 -1.87
N VAL A 121 15.56 1.75 -0.99
CA VAL A 121 14.30 1.17 -0.51
C VAL A 121 14.00 1.73 0.88
N THR A 122 13.09 2.69 0.97
CA THR A 122 12.88 3.43 2.22
C THR A 122 12.25 2.57 3.32
N THR A 123 11.49 1.55 2.94
CA THR A 123 10.68 0.74 3.87
C THR A 123 10.65 -0.73 3.40
N PRO A 124 11.79 -1.45 3.50
CA PRO A 124 11.93 -2.79 2.90
C PRO A 124 10.91 -3.79 3.41
N GLN A 125 10.65 -3.80 4.73
CA GLN A 125 9.70 -4.74 5.34
C GLN A 125 8.26 -4.52 4.85
N ALA A 126 7.85 -3.25 4.69
CA ALA A 126 6.53 -2.92 4.18
C ALA A 126 6.35 -3.39 2.73
N LEU A 127 7.38 -3.25 1.88
CA LEU A 127 7.33 -3.72 0.49
C LEU A 127 7.35 -5.25 0.38
N GLN A 128 8.08 -5.94 1.26
CA GLN A 128 8.05 -7.41 1.35
C GLN A 128 6.66 -7.92 1.74
N ALA A 129 6.06 -7.33 2.77
CA ALA A 129 4.70 -7.67 3.19
C ALA A 129 3.66 -7.34 2.10
N ALA A 130 3.80 -6.21 1.40
CA ALA A 130 2.92 -5.85 0.30
C ALA A 130 3.03 -6.85 -0.87
N ALA A 131 4.23 -7.33 -1.19
CA ALA A 131 4.42 -8.36 -2.20
C ALA A 131 3.76 -9.68 -1.80
N GLN A 132 3.92 -10.11 -0.55
CA GLN A 132 3.23 -11.31 -0.04
C GLN A 132 1.70 -11.15 -0.12
N LEU A 133 1.17 -10.00 0.31
CA LEU A 133 -0.25 -9.72 0.27
C LEU A 133 -0.81 -9.74 -1.17
N TRP A 134 -0.02 -9.32 -2.15
CA TRP A 134 -0.38 -9.39 -3.57
C TRP A 134 -0.62 -10.83 -4.05
N GLU A 135 0.22 -11.78 -3.64
CA GLU A 135 0.06 -13.20 -3.98
C GLU A 135 -1.11 -13.85 -3.23
N GLU A 136 -1.32 -13.47 -1.96
CA GLU A 136 -2.33 -14.07 -1.09
C GLU A 136 -3.75 -13.55 -1.34
N THR A 137 -3.91 -12.36 -1.90
CA THR A 137 -5.23 -11.72 -2.09
C THR A 137 -5.85 -12.16 -3.42
N PRO A 138 -7.00 -12.85 -3.43
CA PRO A 138 -7.69 -13.22 -4.67
C PRO A 138 -8.22 -11.98 -5.42
N LEU A 139 -8.09 -12.00 -6.76
CA LEU A 139 -8.70 -11.02 -7.66
C LEU A 139 -10.18 -11.31 -7.93
#